data_AF-A0A8H3H4W8-F1
#
_entry.id   AF-A0A8H3H4W8-F1
#
_cell.length_a   1.000
_cell.length_b   1.000
_cell.length_c   1.000
_cell.angle_alpha   90.00
_cell.angle_beta   90.00
_cell.angle_gamma   90.00
#
_symmetry.space_group_name_H-M   'P 1'
#
loop_
_entity.id
_entity.type
_entity.pdbx_description
1 polymer ?
#
loop_
_entity_poly.entity_id
_entity_poly.type
_entity_poly.pdbx_seq_one_letter_code
_entity_poly.pdbx_strand_id
1 'polypeptide(L)'
;MTFWIVAEGKDALTVDEYKKVKFNTDNPLRRDTHVVPAKSWAVLRVKADNPGVWFLHCHIDWHLAHGFAALVVNQPDAIKKFQLPESSKELCAQIPAGLSPNSTSLGRREFGSGPNRQVPRRFSYHTSRNLN
;
A
#
# COMPACT_ATOMS: atom_id res chain seq x y z
N MET A 1 7.05 -11.74 -2.85
CA MET A 1 6.51 -12.17 -1.54
C MET A 1 5.21 -12.93 -1.81
N THR A 2 5.04 -14.14 -1.29
CA THR A 2 3.73 -14.83 -1.32
C THR A 2 3.16 -14.88 0.09
N PHE A 3 1.83 -14.97 0.20
CA PHE A 3 1.13 -15.07 1.47
C PHE A 3 0.10 -16.20 1.44
N TRP A 4 -0.27 -16.66 2.62
CA TRP A 4 -1.36 -17.59 2.83
C TRP A 4 -2.61 -16.85 3.27
N ILE A 5 -3.77 -17.27 2.78
CA ILE A 5 -5.07 -16.74 3.21
C ILE A 5 -5.61 -17.68 4.28
N VAL A 6 -5.58 -17.23 5.54
CA VAL A 6 -5.88 -18.10 6.69
C VAL A 6 -7.29 -17.92 7.23
N ALA A 7 -7.97 -16.83 6.89
CA ALA A 7 -9.38 -16.61 7.18
C ALA A 7 -9.93 -15.50 6.27
N GLU A 8 -11.23 -15.55 6.00
CA GLU A 8 -11.98 -14.53 5.28
C GLU A 8 -13.39 -14.42 5.85
N GLY A 9 -14.02 -13.26 5.70
CA GLY A 9 -15.38 -13.06 6.15
C GLY A 9 -16.04 -11.85 5.50
N LYS A 10 -17.36 -11.76 5.67
CA LYS A 10 -18.17 -10.63 5.19
C LYS A 10 -18.37 -9.62 6.32
N ASP A 11 -18.81 -8.44 5.92
CA ASP A 11 -19.08 -7.28 6.76
C ASP A 11 -17.83 -6.74 7.47
N ALA A 12 -18.01 -5.69 8.27
CA ALA A 12 -16.90 -5.07 8.98
C ALA A 12 -16.46 -5.95 10.15
N LEU A 13 -15.17 -6.27 10.23
CA LEU A 13 -14.62 -7.04 11.33
C LEU A 13 -14.38 -6.14 12.55
N THR A 14 -15.11 -6.37 13.65
CA THR A 14 -14.84 -5.71 14.93
C THR A 14 -13.72 -6.41 15.70
N VAL A 15 -13.13 -5.72 16.68
CA VAL A 15 -12.04 -6.26 17.51
C VAL A 15 -12.47 -7.51 18.29
N ASP A 16 -13.71 -7.54 18.77
CA ASP A 16 -14.22 -8.69 19.54
C ASP A 16 -14.58 -9.88 18.65
N GLU A 17 -14.96 -9.63 17.40
CA GLU A 17 -15.12 -10.69 16.39
C GLU A 17 -13.77 -11.23 15.94
N TYR A 18 -12.76 -10.36 15.76
CA TYR A 18 -11.40 -10.78 15.39
C TYR A 18 -10.83 -11.82 16.36
N LYS A 19 -11.01 -11.62 17.68
CA LYS A 19 -10.57 -12.57 18.71
C LYS A 19 -11.22 -13.96 18.59
N LYS A 20 -12.37 -14.05 17.93
CA LYS A 20 -13.13 -15.30 17.74
C LYS A 20 -12.86 -15.94 16.36
N VAL A 21 -12.11 -15.28 15.48
CA VAL A 21 -11.79 -15.81 14.15
C VAL A 21 -10.92 -17.06 14.30
N LYS A 22 -11.33 -18.14 13.64
CA LYS A 22 -10.53 -19.37 13.53
C LYS A 22 -9.64 -19.26 12.29
N PHE A 23 -8.34 -19.45 12.47
CA PHE A 23 -7.37 -19.43 11.37
C PHE A 23 -7.13 -20.84 10.83
N ASN A 24 -7.28 -21.05 9.53
CA ASN A 24 -6.82 -22.26 8.87
C ASN A 24 -5.30 -22.21 8.68
N THR A 25 -4.59 -23.06 9.41
CA THR A 25 -3.13 -23.23 9.28
C THR A 25 -2.74 -24.55 8.61
N ASP A 26 -3.71 -25.37 8.19
CA ASP A 26 -3.47 -26.61 7.48
C ASP A 26 -3.57 -26.40 5.97
N ASN A 27 -2.40 -26.32 5.33
CA ASN A 27 -2.20 -26.06 3.90
C ASN A 27 -3.21 -25.07 3.25
N PRO A 28 -3.36 -23.83 3.79
CA PRO A 28 -4.25 -22.84 3.21
C PRO A 28 -3.79 -22.38 1.82
N LEU A 29 -4.69 -21.74 1.07
CA LEU A 29 -4.39 -21.17 -0.25
C LEU A 29 -3.22 -20.17 -0.16
N ARG A 30 -2.22 -20.34 -1.03
CA ARG A 30 -1.04 -19.47 -1.12
C ARG A 30 -0.99 -18.74 -2.47
N ARG A 31 -0.82 -17.41 -2.44
CA ARG A 31 -0.77 -16.54 -3.63
C ARG A 31 -0.12 -15.19 -3.32
N ASP A 32 -0.01 -14.31 -4.31
CA ASP A 32 0.53 -12.94 -4.19
C ASP A 32 -0.53 -11.84 -4.41
N THR A 33 -1.65 -12.17 -5.06
CA THR A 33 -2.74 -11.25 -5.35
C THR A 33 -4.05 -11.92 -5.02
N HIS A 34 -4.88 -11.28 -4.19
CA HIS A 34 -6.17 -11.82 -3.76
C HIS A 34 -7.25 -10.75 -3.81
N VAL A 35 -8.45 -11.15 -4.26
CA VAL A 35 -9.60 -10.25 -4.34
C VAL A 35 -10.29 -10.23 -2.98
N VAL A 36 -10.44 -9.05 -2.40
CA VAL A 36 -11.27 -8.82 -1.22
C VAL A 36 -12.57 -8.14 -1.68
N PRO A 37 -13.71 -8.85 -1.68
CA PRO A 37 -14.99 -8.27 -2.08
C PRO A 37 -15.38 -7.02 -1.27
N ALA A 38 -16.31 -6.24 -1.80
CA ALA A 38 -16.85 -5.10 -1.05
C ALA A 38 -17.45 -5.55 0.29
N LYS A 39 -17.21 -4.77 1.35
CA LYS A 39 -17.66 -5.06 2.73
C LYS A 39 -17.25 -6.47 3.17
N SER A 40 -15.97 -6.78 3.05
CA SER A 40 -15.41 -8.06 3.49
C SER A 40 -13.99 -7.87 4.01
N TRP A 41 -13.42 -8.91 4.58
CA TRP A 41 -12.06 -8.93 5.11
C TRP A 41 -11.37 -10.26 4.80
N ALA A 42 -10.04 -10.21 4.75
CA ALA A 42 -9.18 -11.38 4.63
C ALA A 42 -8.01 -11.25 5.61
N VAL A 43 -7.60 -12.35 6.22
CA VAL A 43 -6.42 -12.43 7.09
C VAL A 43 -5.30 -13.11 6.31
N LEU A 44 -4.24 -12.35 6.08
CA LEU A 44 -3.06 -12.80 5.36
C LEU A 44 -1.97 -13.20 6.36
N ARG A 45 -1.41 -14.38 6.18
CA ARG A 45 -0.21 -14.83 6.89
C ARG A 45 0.98 -14.67 5.94
N VAL A 46 1.99 -13.93 6.37
CA VAL A 46 3.26 -13.77 5.65
C VAL A 46 4.36 -14.42 6.46
N LYS A 47 5.27 -15.13 5.79
CA LYS A 47 6.51 -15.59 6.42
C LYS A 47 7.57 -14.51 6.26
N ALA A 48 8.13 -14.09 7.38
CA ALA A 48 9.13 -13.03 7.43
C ALA A 48 10.54 -13.54 7.05
N ASP A 49 10.68 -14.29 5.95
CA ASP A 49 11.93 -14.97 5.56
C ASP A 49 12.67 -14.33 4.36
N ASN A 50 12.14 -13.24 3.81
CA ASN A 50 12.74 -12.52 2.70
C ASN A 50 12.98 -11.04 3.06
N PRO A 51 14.20 -10.65 3.48
CA PRO A 51 14.48 -9.27 3.90
C PRO A 51 14.23 -8.26 2.78
N GLY A 52 13.56 -7.17 3.10
CA GLY A 52 13.23 -6.15 2.10
C GLY A 52 12.06 -5.26 2.51
N VAL A 53 11.80 -4.25 1.67
CA VAL A 53 10.61 -3.40 1.78
C VAL A 53 9.62 -3.86 0.71
N TRP A 54 8.51 -4.46 1.15
CA TRP A 54 7.53 -5.07 0.26
C TRP A 54 6.29 -4.19 0.12
N PHE A 55 5.86 -3.97 -1.12
CA PHE A 55 4.70 -3.14 -1.42
C PHE A 55 3.42 -3.97 -1.39
N LEU A 56 2.48 -3.59 -0.53
CA LEU A 56 1.14 -4.17 -0.45
C LEU A 56 0.13 -3.12 -0.90
N HIS A 57 -0.59 -3.36 -1.99
CA HIS A 57 -1.49 -2.34 -2.54
C HIS A 57 -2.70 -2.94 -3.24
N CYS A 58 -3.69 -2.09 -3.52
CA CYS A 58 -4.75 -2.44 -4.44
C CYS A 58 -4.20 -2.44 -5.86
N HIS A 59 -4.37 -3.55 -6.59
CA HIS A 59 -3.87 -3.69 -7.98
C HIS A 59 -4.78 -3.02 -9.02
N ILE A 60 -5.60 -2.06 -8.61
CA ILE A 60 -6.39 -1.21 -9.48
C ILE A 60 -5.71 0.15 -9.51
N ASP A 61 -5.20 0.56 -10.68
CA ASP A 61 -4.29 1.70 -10.83
C ASP A 61 -4.85 2.99 -10.21
N TRP A 62 -6.14 3.28 -10.38
CA TRP A 62 -6.74 4.47 -9.80
C TRP A 62 -6.88 4.40 -8.27
N HIS A 63 -6.97 3.22 -7.65
CA HIS A 63 -7.00 3.07 -6.19
C HIS A 63 -5.58 3.23 -5.64
N LEU A 64 -4.60 2.69 -6.35
CA LEU A 64 -3.18 2.89 -6.05
C LEU A 64 -2.80 4.38 -6.12
N ALA A 65 -3.19 5.08 -7.18
CA ALA A 65 -2.95 6.51 -7.36
C ALA A 65 -3.63 7.37 -6.27
N HIS A 66 -4.73 6.90 -5.68
CA HIS A 66 -5.36 7.52 -4.52
C HIS A 66 -4.70 7.16 -3.18
N GLY A 67 -3.67 6.31 -3.18
CA GLY A 67 -2.87 5.97 -2.02
C GLY A 67 -3.31 4.70 -1.29
N PHE A 68 -4.08 3.80 -1.93
CA PHE A 68 -4.40 2.49 -1.35
C PHE A 68 -3.20 1.55 -1.42
N ALA A 69 -2.22 1.82 -0.56
CA ALA A 69 -1.06 0.94 -0.35
C ALA A 69 -0.49 1.05 1.07
N ALA A 70 0.35 0.09 1.38
CA ALA A 70 1.15 -0.01 2.59
C ALA A 70 2.53 -0.60 2.25
N LEU A 71 3.50 -0.38 3.13
CA LEU A 71 4.83 -0.97 3.04
C LEU A 71 5.03 -1.93 4.21
N VAL A 72 5.48 -3.14 3.90
CA VAL A 72 5.91 -4.13 4.89
C VAL A 72 7.43 -4.17 4.91
N VAL A 73 8.02 -3.58 5.95
CA VAL A 73 9.47 -3.59 6.16
C VAL A 73 9.86 -4.89 6.88
N ASN A 74 10.39 -5.85 6.13
CA ASN A 74 10.76 -7.16 6.66
C ASN A 74 12.27 -7.25 6.94
N GLN A 75 12.64 -7.60 8.17
CA GLN A 75 14.02 -7.72 8.63
C GLN A 75 14.91 -6.48 8.35
N PRO A 76 14.61 -5.31 8.94
CA PRO A 76 15.33 -4.06 8.67
C PRO A 76 16.84 -4.14 8.94
N ASP A 77 17.26 -4.93 9.94
CA ASP A 77 18.69 -5.08 10.26
C ASP A 77 19.48 -5.88 9.22
N ALA A 78 18.81 -6.75 8.47
CA ALA A 78 19.41 -7.40 7.31
C ALA A 78 19.46 -6.44 6.12
N ILE A 79 18.40 -5.66 5.88
CA ILE A 79 18.36 -4.65 4.80
C ILE A 79 19.50 -3.64 4.93
N LYS A 80 19.82 -3.17 6.15
CA LYS A 80 20.93 -2.23 6.40
C LYS A 80 22.29 -2.72 5.88
N LYS A 81 22.45 -4.03 5.72
CA LYS A 81 23.69 -4.68 5.26
C LYS A 81 23.72 -4.88 3.74
N PHE A 82 22.61 -4.61 3.04
CA PHE A 82 22.53 -4.78 1.60
C PHE A 82 23.47 -3.81 0.89
N GLN A 83 24.25 -4.35 -0.04
CA GLN A 83 25.08 -3.55 -0.94
C GLN A 83 24.23 -3.20 -2.16
N LEU A 84 23.85 -1.92 -2.28
CA LEU A 84 23.09 -1.43 -3.43
C LEU A 84 24.03 -1.31 -4.64
N PRO A 85 23.65 -1.84 -5.82
CA PRO A 85 24.41 -1.63 -7.05
C PRO A 85 24.59 -0.14 -7.34
N GLU A 86 25.75 0.26 -7.85
CA GLU A 86 26.05 1.68 -8.08
C GLU A 86 25.07 2.31 -9.08
N SER A 87 24.70 1.56 -10.12
CA SER A 87 23.66 1.96 -11.08
C SER A 87 22.31 2.27 -10.43
N SER A 88 21.97 1.65 -9.29
CA SER A 88 20.74 1.96 -8.56
C SER A 88 20.86 3.26 -7.75
N LYS A 89 22.05 3.56 -7.22
CA LYS A 89 22.31 4.79 -6.46
C LYS A 89 22.34 6.01 -7.37
N GLU A 90 22.89 5.87 -8.56
CA GLU A 90 22.95 6.94 -9.57
C GLU A 90 21.54 7.47 -9.93
N LEU A 91 20.53 6.61 -9.92
CA LEU A 91 19.14 7.00 -10.15
C LEU A 91 18.62 7.98 -9.08
N CYS A 92 19.17 7.96 -7.86
CA CYS A 92 18.76 8.90 -6.81
C CYS A 92 19.15 10.35 -7.14
N ALA A 93 20.25 10.56 -7.89
CA ALA A 93 20.64 11.90 -8.35
C ALA A 93 19.68 12.46 -9.42
N GLN A 94 18.85 11.60 -10.03
CA GLN A 94 17.88 11.98 -11.06
C GLN A 94 16.49 12.29 -10.49
N ILE A 95 16.32 12.29 -9.16
CA ILE A 95 15.03 12.63 -8.54
C ILE A 95 14.68 14.10 -8.85
N PRO A 96 13.53 14.38 -9.51
CA PRO A 96 13.13 15.74 -9.83
C PRO A 96 12.97 16.64 -8.60
N ALA A 97 13.25 17.94 -8.77
CA ALA A 97 13.05 18.94 -7.73
C ALA A 97 11.58 18.94 -7.23
N GLY A 98 11.41 18.97 -5.90
CA GLY A 98 10.09 18.89 -5.25
C GLY A 98 9.63 17.46 -4.88
N LEU A 99 10.44 16.44 -5.15
CA LEU A 99 10.26 15.09 -4.63
C LEU A 99 11.36 14.78 -3.60
N SER A 100 10.97 14.11 -2.51
CA SER A 100 11.89 13.68 -1.46
C SER A 100 12.01 12.15 -1.49
N PRO A 101 13.21 11.57 -1.35
CA PRO A 101 13.39 10.13 -1.15
C PRO A 101 12.63 9.59 0.07
N ASN A 102 12.36 10.46 1.05
CA ASN A 102 11.63 10.12 2.27
C ASN A 102 10.12 10.44 2.16
N SER A 103 9.64 10.84 0.98
CA SER A 103 8.22 11.12 0.79
C SER A 103 7.41 9.83 0.83
N THR A 104 6.39 9.77 1.69
CA THR A 104 5.43 8.67 1.74
C THR A 104 4.20 8.94 0.86
N SER A 105 4.13 10.09 0.18
CA SER A 105 3.01 10.43 -0.69
C SER A 105 3.12 9.68 -2.03
N LEU A 106 2.22 8.71 -2.24
CA LEU A 106 2.14 7.88 -3.45
C LEU A 106 1.54 8.64 -4.63
N GLY A 107 2.20 9.72 -5.06
CA GLY A 107 1.79 10.52 -6.23
C GLY A 107 1.04 11.81 -5.92
N ARG A 108 0.78 12.13 -4.64
CA ARG A 108 0.30 13.47 -4.27
C ARG A 108 1.48 14.41 -4.15
N ARG A 109 1.72 15.23 -5.19
CA ARG A 109 2.68 16.34 -5.13
C ARG A 109 2.41 17.15 -3.84
N GLU A 110 3.34 17.10 -2.90
CA GLU A 110 3.40 18.01 -1.78
C GLU A 110 3.89 19.33 -2.34
N PHE A 111 2.97 20.22 -2.74
CA PHE A 111 3.34 21.62 -2.94
C PHE A 111 3.57 22.22 -1.55
N GLY A 112 4.82 22.19 -1.09
CA GLY A 112 5.29 22.89 0.10
C GLY A 112 5.26 22.07 1.40
N SER A 113 6.33 22.19 2.17
CA SER A 113 6.48 21.67 3.53
C SER A 113 5.90 22.66 4.54
N GLY A 114 4.66 22.44 5.01
CA GLY A 114 4.04 23.32 6.02
C GLY A 114 2.87 22.67 6.77
N PRO A 115 2.61 23.07 8.02
CA PRO A 115 1.71 22.36 8.95
C PRO A 115 0.20 22.54 8.68
N ASN A 116 -0.18 23.25 7.61
CA ASN A 116 -1.58 23.49 7.24
C ASN A 116 -1.86 23.07 5.78
N ARG A 117 -1.69 21.78 5.50
CA ARG A 117 -1.92 21.21 4.16
C ARG A 117 -3.40 20.89 3.94
N GLN A 118 -4.19 21.89 3.56
CA GLN A 118 -5.46 21.66 2.89
C GLN A 118 -5.23 21.53 1.38
N VAL A 119 -5.74 20.44 0.83
CA VAL A 119 -5.70 20.09 -0.60
C VAL A 119 -6.38 21.19 -1.41
N PRO A 120 -5.80 21.71 -2.51
CA PRO A 120 -6.59 22.51 -3.45
C PRO A 120 -7.65 21.59 -4.05
N ARG A 121 -8.89 21.70 -3.59
CA ARG A 121 -10.04 21.10 -4.26
C ARG A 121 -10.24 21.84 -5.59
N ARG A 122 -9.60 21.37 -6.66
CA ARG A 122 -10.02 21.67 -8.03
C ARG A 122 -9.98 20.41 -8.88
N PHE A 123 -10.89 19.50 -8.57
CA PHE A 123 -11.53 18.70 -9.60
C PHE A 123 -12.84 19.41 -9.95
N SER A 124 -12.74 20.50 -10.71
CA SER A 124 -13.92 21.11 -11.32
C SER A 124 -14.26 20.28 -12.55
N TYR A 125 -15.17 19.31 -12.40
CA TYR A 125 -15.89 18.80 -13.57
C TYR A 125 -16.69 19.97 -14.12
N HIS A 126 -16.27 20.54 -15.26
CA HIS A 126 -17.15 21.40 -16.05
C HIS A 126 -18.22 20.51 -16.70
N THR A 127 -19.27 20.17 -15.96
CA THR A 127 -20.54 19.80 -16.60
C THR A 127 -21.29 21.09 -16.88
N SER A 128 -21.02 21.71 -18.03
CA SER A 128 -21.98 22.65 -18.62
C SER A 128 -23.18 21.83 -19.09
N ARG A 129 -24.22 21.73 -18.26
CA ARG A 129 -25.58 21.47 -18.74
C ARG A 129 -26.18 22.83 -19.06
N ASN A 130 -26.24 23.16 -20.35
CA ASN A 130 -27.12 24.21 -20.84
C ASN A 130 -28.56 23.75 -20.59
N LEU A 131 -29.24 24.41 -19.64
CA LEU A 131 -30.68 24.41 -19.53
C LEU A 131 -31.13 25.80 -20.01
N ASN A 132 -31.65 25.84 -21.23
CA ASN A 132 -32.67 26.80 -21.63
C ASN A 132 -34.02 26.13 -21.44
#